data_AF-A0A966SVA2-F1
#
_entry.id   AF-A0A966SVA2-F1
#
_cell.length_a   1.000
_cell.length_b   1.000
_cell.length_c   1.000
_cell.angle_alpha   90.00
_cell.angle_beta   90.00
_cell.angle_gamma   90.00
#
_symmetry.space_group_name_H-M   'P 1'
#
loop_
_entity.id
_entity.type
_entity.pdbx_description
1 polymer ?
#
loop_
_entity_poly.entity_id
_entity_poly.type
_entity_poly.pdbx_seq_one_letter_code
_entity_poly.pdbx_strand_id
1 'polypeptide(L)'
;MNSNDVTNLWLAEALFRLGGVKFGTFTLGRSTVGSPVYIDPKVFLREPRILARVAQLIKNEIDAGLARRERRIQPFDLVAGVPFGGLHLATAYSLTGNVPLIYGIPPKDMDHGTRIEGR
;
A
#
# COMPACT_ATOMS: atom_id res chain seq x y z
N MET A 1 -4.45 -17.88 19.06
CA MET A 1 -4.20 -16.53 18.50
C MET A 1 -3.79 -15.66 19.67
N ASN A 2 -2.55 -15.17 19.69
CA ASN A 2 -2.05 -14.40 20.83
C ASN A 2 -2.72 -13.03 20.86
N SER A 3 -3.18 -12.63 22.04
CA SER A 3 -3.94 -11.40 22.31
C SER A 3 -3.21 -10.08 21.96
N ASN A 4 -1.95 -10.14 21.50
CA ASN A 4 -1.17 -9.01 21.03
C ASN A 4 -1.44 -8.62 19.55
N ASP A 5 -2.19 -9.43 18.80
CA ASP A 5 -2.47 -9.19 17.37
C ASP A 5 -3.58 -8.16 17.09
N VAL A 6 -4.22 -7.60 18.13
CA VAL A 6 -5.35 -6.65 17.98
C VAL A 6 -4.87 -5.22 17.73
N THR A 7 -3.57 -4.92 17.89
CA THR A 7 -3.06 -3.54 17.73
C THR A 7 -2.18 -3.39 16.50
N ASN A 8 -2.42 -2.33 15.70
CA ASN A 8 -1.56 -1.93 14.58
C ASN A 8 -0.21 -1.36 15.05
N LEU A 9 0.14 -1.53 16.34
CA LEU A 9 1.40 -1.05 16.92
C LEU A 9 2.61 -1.72 16.28
N TRP A 10 2.50 -3.01 15.95
CA TRP A 10 3.56 -3.75 15.26
C TRP A 10 3.92 -3.09 13.90
N LEU A 11 2.94 -2.50 13.21
CA LEU A 11 3.14 -1.85 11.92
C LEU A 11 3.92 -0.54 12.10
N ALA A 12 3.55 0.24 13.12
CA ALA A 12 4.26 1.46 13.48
C ALA A 12 5.71 1.17 13.91
N GLU A 13 5.91 0.15 14.75
CA GLU A 13 7.23 -0.30 15.16
C GLU A 13 8.08 -0.78 13.97
N ALA A 14 7.49 -1.58 13.07
CA ALA A 14 8.14 -2.04 11.85
C ALA A 14 8.55 -0.86 10.95
N LEU A 15 7.65 0.11 10.72
CA LEU A 15 7.95 1.32 9.96
C LEU A 15 9.10 2.09 10.57
N PHE A 16 9.07 2.33 11.89
CA PHE A 16 10.12 3.08 12.57
C PHE A 16 11.47 2.37 12.51
N ARG A 17 11.51 1.08 12.88
CA ARG A 17 12.72 0.24 12.88
C ARG A 17 13.37 0.15 11.50
N LEU A 18 12.56 0.09 10.44
CA LEU A 18 13.05 0.01 9.06
C LEU A 18 13.49 1.37 8.49
N GLY A 19 13.39 2.47 9.26
CA GLY A 19 13.70 3.82 8.81
C GLY A 19 12.64 4.44 7.90
N GLY A 20 11.42 3.89 7.94
CA GLY A 20 10.26 4.37 7.19
C GLY A 20 9.58 5.59 7.81
N VAL A 21 9.96 6.01 9.02
CA VAL A 21 9.49 7.26 9.64
C VAL A 21 10.66 8.21 9.80
N LYS A 22 10.55 9.42 9.25
CA LYS A 22 11.57 10.46 9.34
C LYS A 22 10.96 11.75 9.87
N PHE A 23 11.70 12.43 10.74
CA PHE A 23 11.34 13.74 11.29
C PHE A 23 12.25 14.82 10.71
N GLY A 24 11.70 16.00 10.45
CA GLY A 24 12.38 17.10 9.77
C GLY A 24 11.40 17.91 8.92
N THR A 25 11.88 18.76 8.02
CA THR A 25 11.00 19.57 7.16
C THR A 25 10.96 18.97 5.76
N PHE A 26 9.81 18.41 5.37
CA PHE A 26 9.62 17.74 4.09
C PHE A 26 8.64 18.49 3.20
N THR A 27 9.04 18.71 1.95
CA THR A 27 8.19 19.26 0.89
C THR A 27 8.11 18.26 -0.25
N LEU A 28 6.91 17.79 -0.58
CA LEU A 28 6.67 16.80 -1.63
C LEU A 28 5.69 17.37 -2.67
N GLY A 29 6.23 17.64 -3.86
CA GLY A 29 5.46 18.21 -4.97
C GLY A 29 4.83 19.55 -4.59
N ARG A 30 3.61 19.80 -5.11
CA ARG A 30 2.85 21.03 -4.85
C ARG A 30 1.84 20.90 -3.71
N SER A 31 1.57 19.69 -3.21
CA SER A 31 0.48 19.42 -2.25
C SER A 31 0.95 19.30 -0.81
N THR A 32 2.25 19.10 -0.56
CA THR A 32 2.80 18.99 0.79
C THR A 32 3.98 19.93 0.93
N VAL A 33 3.84 20.96 1.77
CA VAL A 33 4.90 21.95 2.05
C VAL A 33 5.16 21.98 3.55
N GLY A 34 6.42 21.79 3.94
CA GLY A 34 6.84 21.93 5.34
C GLY A 34 6.28 20.88 6.31
N SER A 35 6.00 19.67 5.86
CA SER A 35 5.56 18.59 6.75
C SER A 35 6.66 18.24 7.76
N PRO A 36 6.36 18.12 9.08
CA PRO A 36 7.34 17.74 10.10
C PRO A 36 7.70 16.23 10.07
N VAL A 37 6.92 15.44 9.31
CA VAL A 37 7.02 13.99 9.26
C VAL A 37 6.97 13.51 7.80
N TYR A 38 7.77 12.51 7.49
CA TYR A 38 7.72 11.75 6.24
C TYR A 38 7.62 10.26 6.52
N ILE A 39 6.66 9.59 5.87
CA ILE A 39 6.44 8.15 5.98
C ILE A 39 6.76 7.50 4.63
N ASP A 40 7.68 6.54 4.63
CA ASP A 40 8.06 5.74 3.47
C ASP A 40 7.66 4.27 3.67
N PRO A 41 6.50 3.83 3.16
CA PRO A 41 6.10 2.43 3.26
C PRO A 41 6.94 1.50 2.35
N LYS A 42 7.76 2.03 1.43
CA LYS A 42 8.61 1.19 0.57
C LYS A 42 9.69 0.46 1.37
N VAL A 43 9.93 0.86 2.62
CA VAL A 43 10.88 0.14 3.48
C VAL A 43 10.45 -1.31 3.74
N PHE A 44 9.16 -1.65 3.63
CA PHE A 44 8.69 -3.03 3.78
C PHE A 44 9.23 -3.97 2.70
N LEU A 45 9.58 -3.46 1.52
CA LEU A 45 10.18 -4.28 0.45
C LEU A 45 11.50 -4.91 0.87
N ARG A 46 12.16 -4.34 1.87
CA ARG A 46 13.44 -4.82 2.40
C ARG A 46 13.27 -6.06 3.29
N GLU A 47 12.06 -6.30 3.80
CA GLU A 47 11.74 -7.46 4.65
C GLU A 47 10.46 -8.17 4.17
N PRO A 48 10.58 -9.21 3.32
CA PRO A 48 9.43 -9.90 2.71
C PRO A 48 8.39 -10.44 3.71
N ARG A 49 8.82 -10.86 4.90
CA ARG A 49 7.91 -11.32 5.97
C ARG A 49 7.00 -10.19 6.48
N ILE A 50 7.53 -8.97 6.58
CA ILE A 50 6.74 -7.80 6.96
C ILE A 50 5.82 -7.39 5.83
N LEU A 51 6.33 -7.38 4.58
CA LEU A 51 5.50 -7.11 3.41
C LEU A 51 4.29 -8.06 3.32
N ALA A 52 4.49 -9.35 3.56
CA ALA A 52 3.40 -10.34 3.61
C ALA A 52 2.39 -10.05 4.73
N ARG A 53 2.86 -9.68 5.94
CA ARG A 53 1.96 -9.31 7.05
C ARG A 53 1.17 -8.03 6.75
N VAL A 54 1.79 -7.06 6.09
CA VAL A 54 1.12 -5.83 5.61
C VAL A 54 0.04 -6.18 4.58
N ALA A 55 0.33 -7.05 3.63
CA ALA A 55 -0.66 -7.50 2.64
C ALA A 55 -1.84 -8.22 3.30
N GLN A 56 -1.60 -9.05 4.31
CA GLN A 56 -2.65 -9.70 5.09
C GLN A 56 -3.50 -8.69 5.87
N LEU A 57 -2.87 -7.65 6.45
CA LEU A 57 -3.60 -6.57 7.11
C LEU A 57 -4.51 -5.81 6.13
N ILE A 58 -3.99 -5.46 4.95
CA ILE A 58 -4.77 -4.82 3.88
C ILE A 58 -5.97 -5.70 3.49
N LYS A 59 -5.76 -7.02 3.31
CA LYS A 59 -6.84 -7.96 3.01
C LYS A 59 -7.91 -7.97 4.10
N ASN A 60 -7.51 -8.06 5.36
CA ASN A 60 -8.44 -8.09 6.48
C ASN A 60 -9.29 -6.80 6.54
N GLU A 61 -8.69 -5.63 6.29
CA GLU A 61 -9.41 -4.35 6.26
C GLU A 61 -10.38 -4.26 5.08
N ILE A 62 -10.01 -4.79 3.91
CA ILE A 62 -10.88 -4.88 2.74
C ILE A 62 -12.06 -5.80 3.01
N ASP A 63 -11.80 -7.02 3.50
CA ASP A 63 -12.84 -8.01 3.83
C ASP A 63 -13.81 -7.43 4.86
N ALA A 64 -13.28 -6.79 5.91
CA ALA A 64 -14.09 -6.09 6.91
C ALA A 64 -14.90 -4.96 6.27
N GLY A 65 -14.32 -4.17 5.37
CA GLY A 65 -14.98 -3.09 4.63
C GLY A 65 -16.13 -3.55 3.74
N LEU A 66 -15.99 -4.72 3.11
CA LEU A 66 -16.99 -5.37 2.26
C LEU A 66 -18.13 -6.02 3.06
N ALA A 67 -17.81 -6.58 4.24
CA ALA A 67 -18.77 -7.29 5.09
C ALA A 67 -19.71 -6.37 5.88
N ARG A 68 -19.39 -5.06 6.03
CA ARG A 68 -20.26 -4.13 6.78
C ARG A 68 -21.61 -3.92 6.06
N ARG A 69 -22.68 -3.78 6.86
CA ARG A 69 -24.03 -3.41 6.38
C ARG A 69 -24.01 -2.10 5.58
N GLU A 70 -23.31 -1.10 6.12
CA GLU A 70 -22.94 0.12 5.39
C GLU A 70 -21.54 -0.08 4.84
N ARG A 71 -21.47 -0.57 3.60
CA ARG A 71 -20.21 -0.92 2.94
C ARG A 71 -19.32 0.30 2.79
N ARG A 72 -18.12 0.22 3.38
CA ARG A 72 -17.07 1.23 3.19
C ARG A 72 -16.27 1.01 1.92
N ILE A 73 -16.26 -0.24 1.43
CA ILE A 73 -15.61 -0.66 0.19
C ILE A 73 -16.68 -1.26 -0.71
N GLN A 74 -16.69 -0.87 -1.99
CA GLN A 74 -17.55 -1.50 -3.00
C GLN A 74 -16.90 -2.79 -3.50
N PRO A 75 -17.68 -3.81 -3.91
CA PRO A 75 -17.13 -4.99 -4.58
C PRO A 75 -16.30 -4.60 -5.80
N PHE A 76 -15.24 -5.37 -6.06
CA PHE A 76 -14.32 -5.14 -7.16
C PHE A 76 -13.72 -6.46 -7.62
N ASP A 77 -13.31 -6.50 -8.89
CA ASP A 77 -12.71 -7.68 -9.53
C ASP A 77 -11.20 -7.54 -9.73
N LEU A 78 -10.68 -6.31 -9.71
CA LEU A 78 -9.29 -5.98 -9.99
C LEU A 78 -8.72 -5.07 -8.91
N VAL A 79 -7.43 -5.24 -8.59
CA VAL A 79 -6.65 -4.27 -7.81
C VAL A 79 -5.73 -3.50 -8.74
N ALA A 80 -5.68 -2.17 -8.59
CA ALA A 80 -4.78 -1.32 -9.37
C ALA A 80 -3.57 -0.88 -8.52
N GLY A 81 -2.36 -1.26 -8.95
CA GLY A 81 -1.11 -0.80 -8.36
C GLY A 81 -0.68 0.55 -8.94
N VAL A 82 -0.42 1.54 -8.08
CA VAL A 82 0.11 2.85 -8.51
C VAL A 82 1.65 2.80 -8.50
N PRO A 83 2.34 2.95 -9.64
CA PRO A 83 3.79 2.86 -9.66
C PRO A 83 4.47 4.05 -8.96
N PHE A 84 5.67 3.88 -8.39
CA PHE A 84 6.37 2.59 -8.20
C PHE A 84 6.06 1.96 -6.84
N GLY A 85 5.88 2.77 -5.78
CA GLY A 85 5.71 2.27 -4.42
C GLY A 85 4.39 1.51 -4.19
N GLY A 86 3.28 2.01 -4.72
CA GLY A 86 1.97 1.39 -4.56
C GLY A 86 1.83 0.07 -5.33
N LEU A 87 2.56 -0.08 -6.44
CA LEU A 87 2.58 -1.31 -7.24
C LEU A 87 3.01 -2.51 -6.41
N HIS A 88 4.10 -2.37 -5.63
CA HIS A 88 4.62 -3.48 -4.84
C HIS A 88 3.67 -3.94 -3.72
N LEU A 89 2.97 -3.00 -3.09
CA LEU A 89 1.93 -3.32 -2.11
C LEU A 89 0.73 -4.00 -2.77
N ALA A 90 0.32 -3.51 -3.94
CA ALA A 90 -0.78 -4.10 -4.71
C ALA A 90 -0.44 -5.52 -5.20
N THR A 91 0.80 -5.78 -5.61
CA THR A 91 1.28 -7.13 -5.94
C THR A 91 1.22 -8.06 -4.73
N ALA A 92 1.71 -7.62 -3.57
CA ALA A 92 1.65 -8.43 -2.36
C ALA A 92 0.20 -8.73 -1.95
N TYR A 93 -0.68 -7.73 -2.04
CA TYR A 93 -2.12 -7.93 -1.81
C TYR A 93 -2.75 -8.87 -2.84
N SER A 94 -2.45 -8.71 -4.13
CA SER A 94 -2.97 -9.56 -5.22
C SER A 94 -2.69 -11.05 -4.96
N LEU A 95 -1.45 -11.37 -4.56
CA LEU A 95 -1.07 -12.73 -4.17
C LEU A 95 -1.81 -13.22 -2.92
N THR A 96 -2.01 -12.34 -1.94
CA THR A 96 -2.62 -12.70 -0.64
C THR A 96 -4.15 -12.84 -0.74
N GLY A 97 -4.80 -11.97 -1.50
CA GLY A 97 -6.25 -11.91 -1.69
C GLY A 97 -6.75 -12.71 -2.90
N ASN A 98 -5.84 -13.24 -3.72
CA ASN A 98 -6.15 -13.88 -5.00
C ASN A 98 -7.02 -12.98 -5.91
N VAL A 99 -6.65 -11.70 -6.01
CA VAL A 99 -7.32 -10.70 -6.86
C VAL A 99 -6.37 -10.28 -7.98
N PRO A 100 -6.78 -10.35 -9.27
CA PRO A 100 -5.93 -9.93 -10.37
C PRO A 100 -5.45 -8.47 -10.26
N LEU A 101 -4.16 -8.25 -10.54
CA LEU A 101 -3.50 -6.95 -10.49
C LEU A 101 -3.43 -6.31 -11.88
N ILE A 102 -3.83 -5.05 -11.98
CA ILE A 102 -3.51 -4.16 -13.09
C ILE A 102 -2.61 -3.02 -12.63
N TYR A 103 -1.87 -2.41 -13.55
CA TYR A 103 -1.19 -1.15 -13.28
C TYR A 103 -0.99 -0.32 -14.55
N GLY A 104 -1.00 1.01 -14.40
CA GLY A 104 -0.67 1.91 -15.50
C GLY A 104 0.84 2.03 -15.68
N ILE A 105 1.32 2.02 -16.92
CA ILE A 105 2.72 2.32 -17.23
C ILE A 105 2.86 3.84 -17.30
N PRO A 106 3.71 4.46 -16.45
CA PRO A 106 3.97 5.88 -16.55
C PRO A 106 4.51 6.21 -17.96
N PRO A 107 3.97 7.24 -18.63
CA PRO A 107 4.43 7.61 -19.96
C PRO A 107 5.92 7.99 -19.91
N LYS A 108 6.71 7.50 -20.88
CA LYS A 108 8.11 7.94 -21.04
C LYS A 108 8.19 9.35 -21.63
N ASP A 109 7.23 9.71 -22.48
CA ASP A 109 7.10 11.00 -23.18
C ASP A 109 5.63 11.45 -23.21
N MET A 110 5.37 12.73 -23.44
CA MET A 110 4.03 13.37 -23.37
C MET A 110 3.01 12.88 -24.42
N ASP A 111 3.40 12.02 -25.35
CA ASP A 111 2.67 11.78 -26.62
C ASP A 111 2.13 10.35 -26.79
N HIS A 112 2.19 9.51 -25.76
CA HIS A 112 1.70 8.13 -25.82
C HIS A 112 0.59 7.92 -24.80
N GLY A 113 -0.56 7.45 -25.29
CA GLY A 113 -1.76 7.20 -24.48
C GLY A 113 -1.49 6.26 -23.30
N THR A 114 -2.34 6.34 -22.28
CA THR A 114 -2.22 5.57 -21.05
C THR A 114 -2.19 4.07 -21.34
N ARG A 115 -1.03 3.42 -21.13
CA ARG A 115 -0.87 1.98 -21.28
C ARG A 115 -1.10 1.29 -19.94
N ILE A 116 -1.85 0.19 -19.94
CA ILE A 116 -2.16 -0.62 -18.74
C ILE A 116 -1.63 -2.03 -18.96
N GLU A 117 -1.00 -2.62 -17.96
CA GLU A 117 -0.61 -4.04 -17.93
C GLU A 117 -1.44 -4.85 -16.93
N GLY A 118 -1.47 -6.17 -17.11
CA GLY A 118 -2.25 -7.11 -16.28
C GLY A 118 -3.72 -7.26 -16.69
N ARG A 119 -4.08 -6.76 -17.89
CA ARG A 119 -5.37 -7.01 -18.53
C ARG A 119 -5.35 -8.25 -19.40
#